data_AF-A0A8H3IUH8-F1
#
_entry.id   AF-A0A8H3IUH8-F1
#
_cell.length_a   1.000
_cell.length_b   1.000
_cell.length_c   1.000
_cell.angle_alpha   90.00
_cell.angle_beta   90.00
_cell.angle_gamma   90.00
#
_symmetry.space_group_name_H-M   'P 1'
#
loop_
_entity.id
_entity.type
_entity.pdbx_description
1 polymer ?
#
loop_
_entity_poly.entity_id
_entity_poly.type
_entity_poly.pdbx_seq_one_letter_code
_entity_poly.pdbx_strand_id
1 'polypeptide(L)'
;MCQKIYQSFPRTALSTPATLDPSPEKRPSSPQEESPTLTKDLSAELAELKTEALTIRTADDPGPPPNGGLLAWPQVLGSFMLFFNTWGLLNTFGVFQTYYESGQLFRESSSNVAWIGGIQAYMLLTVGFISGPIYDHGHLRILVIIGSFGVVFGLMMLSICKTYWQALLTQGFVVGTGAGCLFVPCVAVLPTYFNTKLGLAVGLAAAGSSMGGVIYPTVLYQLIDKLGFGWSVRVLAFIALGTLVIPVTAMSELSFRNQCSLSHQVFCP
;
A
#
# COMPACT_ATOMS: atom_id res chain seq x y z
N MET A 1 22.27 -22.19 -0.75
CA MET A 1 23.12 -21.22 -1.48
C MET A 1 23.61 -20.17 -0.49
N CYS A 2 24.85 -19.69 -0.62
CA CYS A 2 25.48 -18.79 0.37
C CYS A 2 24.74 -17.45 0.46
N GLN A 3 24.51 -16.79 1.60
CA GLN A 3 25.24 -16.62 2.88
C GLN A 3 26.33 -15.52 2.82
N LYS A 4 26.19 -14.52 3.71
CA LYS A 4 27.04 -13.31 3.91
C LYS A 4 26.90 -12.30 2.76
N ILE A 5 26.38 -11.08 2.92
CA ILE A 5 26.51 -10.07 4.01
C ILE A 5 27.99 -9.75 4.28
N TYR A 6 28.51 -8.77 3.55
CA TYR A 6 29.85 -8.24 3.74
C TYR A 6 29.77 -6.85 4.40
N GLN A 7 29.96 -6.80 5.71
CA GLN A 7 30.30 -5.56 6.43
C GLN A 7 31.83 -5.46 6.53
N SER A 8 32.42 -4.39 6.01
CA SER A 8 33.66 -3.81 6.57
C SER A 8 33.94 -2.42 6.00
N PHE A 9 34.45 -1.53 6.86
CA PHE A 9 35.01 -0.23 6.48
C PHE A 9 36.44 -0.40 5.93
N PRO A 10 36.93 0.50 5.05
CA PRO A 10 38.36 0.62 4.79
C PRO A 10 39.10 1.18 6.01
N ARG A 11 40.32 0.70 6.27
CA ARG A 11 41.27 1.33 7.21
C ARG A 11 42.69 1.38 6.65
N THR A 12 43.39 2.43 7.07
CA THR A 12 44.52 3.10 6.41
C THR A 12 45.92 2.55 6.76
N ALA A 13 46.71 2.25 5.72
CA ALA A 13 48.18 2.45 5.56
C ALA A 13 49.25 1.77 6.47
N LEU A 14 50.52 2.01 6.05
CA LEU A 14 51.84 1.64 6.61
C LEU A 14 52.29 0.17 6.39
N SER A 15 53.56 -0.16 6.05
CA SER A 15 54.80 0.60 5.70
C SER A 15 55.60 -0.17 4.60
N THR A 16 56.92 -0.10 4.27
CA THR A 16 58.21 0.43 4.84
C THR A 16 59.26 0.54 3.67
N PRO A 17 60.47 1.16 3.80
CA PRO A 17 61.23 1.70 2.64
C PRO A 17 62.64 1.11 2.34
N ALA A 18 63.25 1.54 1.20
CA ALA A 18 64.68 1.50 0.82
C ALA A 18 64.91 2.50 -0.36
N THR A 19 65.80 3.52 -0.36
CA THR A 19 67.29 3.57 -0.49
C THR A 19 67.83 2.98 -1.81
N LEU A 20 68.69 3.62 -2.63
CA LEU A 20 69.49 4.87 -2.53
C LEU A 20 69.87 5.45 -3.94
N ASP A 21 70.42 6.67 -3.96
CA ASP A 21 70.94 7.49 -5.11
C ASP A 21 72.37 7.05 -5.57
N PRO A 22 73.10 7.71 -6.53
CA PRO A 22 72.73 8.70 -7.57
C PRO A 22 73.39 8.54 -8.97
N SER A 23 72.88 9.24 -10.01
CA SER A 23 73.69 9.95 -11.04
C SER A 23 72.83 10.80 -12.02
N PRO A 24 73.39 11.85 -12.68
CA PRO A 24 72.57 12.90 -13.29
C PRO A 24 72.39 12.81 -14.81
N GLU A 25 71.16 13.01 -15.29
CA GLU A 25 70.86 13.39 -16.68
C GLU A 25 69.64 14.34 -16.74
N LYS A 26 69.55 15.15 -17.79
CA LYS A 26 68.70 16.35 -17.93
C LYS A 26 67.19 16.18 -17.65
N ARG A 27 66.62 17.21 -17.01
CA ARG A 27 65.23 17.70 -17.18
C ARG A 27 65.21 18.91 -18.15
N PRO A 28 64.05 19.37 -18.68
CA PRO A 28 62.67 18.97 -18.37
C PRO A 28 61.73 18.69 -19.58
N SER A 29 60.81 17.74 -19.42
CA SER A 29 59.35 17.91 -19.66
C SER A 29 58.60 16.63 -19.27
N SER A 30 57.26 16.68 -19.22
CA SER A 30 56.39 15.60 -18.75
C SER A 30 56.20 14.47 -19.78
N PRO A 31 55.94 13.22 -19.35
CA PRO A 31 55.44 12.16 -20.23
C PRO A 31 54.15 12.56 -20.95
N GLN A 32 53.91 11.96 -22.12
CA GLN A 32 52.81 12.33 -22.99
C GLN A 32 51.47 11.68 -22.60
N GLU A 33 50.48 12.55 -22.51
CA GLU A 33 49.03 12.35 -22.50
C GLU A 33 48.55 11.20 -23.41
N GLU A 34 47.90 10.19 -22.82
CA GLU A 34 47.34 9.02 -23.55
C GLU A 34 45.82 9.18 -23.80
N SER A 35 45.48 9.52 -25.04
CA SER A 35 44.15 9.44 -25.67
C SER A 35 42.98 10.27 -25.06
N PRO A 36 42.72 11.50 -25.58
CA PRO A 36 41.58 12.34 -25.19
C PRO A 36 40.20 11.91 -25.73
N THR A 37 40.09 10.76 -26.40
CA THR A 37 38.90 10.38 -27.20
C THR A 37 37.88 9.59 -26.38
N LEU A 38 38.33 8.51 -25.72
CA LEU A 38 37.46 7.55 -25.00
C LEU A 38 36.58 8.20 -23.93
N THR A 39 37.06 9.27 -23.27
CA THR A 39 36.30 10.03 -22.27
C THR A 39 35.26 10.97 -22.86
N LYS A 40 35.41 11.38 -24.13
CA LYS A 40 34.38 12.15 -24.87
C LYS A 40 33.28 11.23 -25.36
N ASP A 41 33.66 10.08 -25.93
CA ASP A 41 32.70 9.09 -26.43
C ASP A 41 31.82 8.57 -25.27
N LEU A 42 32.43 8.16 -24.16
CA LEU A 42 31.70 7.72 -22.95
C LEU A 42 30.83 8.83 -22.33
N SER A 43 31.22 10.11 -22.43
CA SER A 43 30.40 11.22 -21.89
C SER A 43 29.30 11.66 -22.85
N ALA A 44 29.44 11.45 -24.15
CA ALA A 44 28.35 11.53 -25.12
C ALA A 44 27.35 10.38 -24.92
N GLU A 45 27.82 9.14 -24.80
CA GLU A 45 26.98 7.95 -24.56
C GLU A 45 26.22 8.07 -23.22
N LEU A 46 26.87 8.57 -22.16
CA LEU A 46 26.21 8.90 -20.89
C LEU A 46 25.29 10.12 -20.96
N ALA A 47 25.44 11.02 -21.94
CA ALA A 47 24.53 12.13 -22.18
C ALA A 47 23.30 11.66 -22.97
N GLU A 48 23.47 10.77 -23.95
CA GLU A 48 22.38 10.15 -24.71
C GLU A 48 21.59 9.19 -23.82
N LEU A 49 22.23 8.29 -23.07
CA LEU A 49 21.56 7.45 -22.05
C LEU A 49 20.82 8.28 -20.98
N LYS A 50 21.37 9.44 -20.58
CA LYS A 50 20.64 10.37 -19.68
C LYS A 50 19.48 11.05 -20.38
N THR A 51 19.63 11.42 -21.64
CA THR A 51 18.58 12.11 -22.42
C THR A 51 17.44 11.15 -22.75
N GLU A 52 17.74 9.91 -23.11
CA GLU A 52 16.79 8.82 -23.34
C GLU A 52 16.09 8.41 -22.03
N ALA A 53 16.83 8.26 -20.92
CA ALA A 53 16.23 8.08 -19.60
C ALA A 53 15.45 9.32 -19.10
N LEU A 54 15.62 10.49 -19.73
CA LEU A 54 14.80 11.68 -19.49
C LEU A 54 13.56 11.68 -20.40
N THR A 55 13.66 11.41 -21.70
CA THR A 55 12.51 11.36 -22.61
C THR A 55 11.55 10.22 -22.29
N ILE A 56 12.07 9.06 -21.83
CA ILE A 56 11.24 7.97 -21.25
C ILE A 56 10.47 8.45 -20.01
N ARG A 57 10.95 9.49 -19.30
CA ARG A 57 10.23 10.13 -18.18
C ARG A 57 9.38 11.34 -18.58
N THR A 58 9.58 11.92 -19.77
CA THR A 58 8.88 13.11 -20.25
C THR A 58 7.72 12.78 -21.21
N ALA A 59 7.68 11.56 -21.77
CA ALA A 59 6.66 11.14 -22.73
C ALA A 59 5.27 10.90 -22.12
N ASP A 60 5.15 10.77 -20.79
CA ASP A 60 3.94 10.24 -20.13
C ASP A 60 3.68 10.89 -18.75
N ASP A 61 4.06 12.17 -18.56
CA ASP A 61 3.79 12.94 -17.34
C ASP A 61 2.47 13.73 -17.44
N PRO A 62 1.34 13.23 -16.87
CA PRO A 62 0.14 14.05 -16.73
C PRO A 62 0.45 15.22 -15.78
N GLY A 63 0.36 16.44 -16.30
CA GLY A 63 0.92 17.65 -15.70
C GLY A 63 0.71 17.86 -14.20
N PRO A 64 1.63 18.61 -13.55
CA PRO A 64 2.08 18.39 -12.17
C PRO A 64 0.95 18.18 -11.16
N PRO A 65 1.03 17.13 -10.31
CA PRO A 65 -0.11 16.62 -9.56
C PRO A 65 -0.80 17.70 -8.72
N PRO A 66 -2.16 17.75 -8.72
CA PRO A 66 -2.92 18.82 -8.09
C PRO A 66 -2.85 18.69 -6.56
N ASN A 67 -1.85 19.36 -5.96
CA ASN A 67 -1.51 19.34 -4.53
C ASN A 67 -2.57 20.04 -3.62
N GLY A 68 -3.84 19.71 -3.80
CA GLY A 68 -5.02 20.30 -3.15
C GLY A 68 -6.18 20.50 -4.14
N GLY A 69 -7.15 21.32 -3.74
CA GLY A 69 -8.34 21.62 -4.55
C GLY A 69 -9.44 20.56 -4.46
N LEU A 70 -10.57 20.84 -5.13
CA LEU A 70 -11.82 20.09 -4.99
C LEU A 70 -11.77 18.66 -5.59
N LEU A 71 -10.73 18.31 -6.35
CA LEU A 71 -10.55 16.97 -6.92
C LEU A 71 -9.68 16.05 -6.06
N ALA A 72 -8.64 16.60 -5.42
CA ALA A 72 -7.65 15.82 -4.66
C ALA A 72 -8.11 15.50 -3.23
N TRP A 73 -8.76 16.44 -2.53
CA TRP A 73 -9.21 16.22 -1.15
C TRP A 73 -10.27 15.11 -1.00
N PRO A 74 -11.25 14.93 -1.92
CA PRO A 74 -12.16 13.77 -1.88
C PRO A 74 -11.44 12.41 -1.99
N GLN A 75 -10.28 12.33 -2.65
CA GLN A 75 -9.50 11.10 -2.71
C GLN A 75 -8.91 10.75 -1.34
N VAL A 76 -8.41 11.76 -0.60
CA VAL A 76 -7.93 11.55 0.79
C VAL A 76 -9.07 11.11 1.71
N LEU A 77 -10.28 11.64 1.52
CA LEU A 77 -11.48 11.19 2.25
C LEU A 77 -11.90 9.76 1.85
N GLY A 78 -11.76 9.39 0.57
CA GLY A 78 -11.94 8.03 0.09
C GLY A 78 -10.98 7.06 0.79
N SER A 79 -9.67 7.32 0.71
CA SER A 79 -8.63 6.53 1.39
C SER A 79 -8.80 6.50 2.91
N PHE A 80 -9.22 7.60 3.55
CA PHE A 80 -9.56 7.61 4.97
C PHE A 80 -10.63 6.57 5.31
N MET A 81 -11.72 6.54 4.54
CA MET A 81 -12.82 5.59 4.75
C MET A 81 -12.43 4.15 4.37
N LEU A 82 -11.51 3.95 3.43
CA LEU A 82 -10.93 2.64 3.16
C LEU A 82 -10.02 2.16 4.31
N PHE A 83 -9.16 3.01 4.87
CA PHE A 83 -8.36 2.69 6.08
C PHE A 83 -9.24 2.39 7.30
N PHE A 84 -10.33 3.15 7.48
CA PHE A 84 -11.33 2.94 8.52
C PHE A 84 -11.96 1.54 8.44
N ASN A 85 -12.30 1.09 7.24
CA ASN A 85 -12.97 -0.21 7.03
C ASN A 85 -12.02 -1.41 6.93
N THR A 86 -10.77 -1.21 6.48
CA THR A 86 -9.79 -2.29 6.39
C THR A 86 -9.12 -2.55 7.75
N TRP A 87 -8.33 -1.59 8.22
CA TRP A 87 -7.55 -1.72 9.45
C TRP A 87 -8.38 -1.50 10.72
N GLY A 88 -9.45 -0.70 10.66
CA GLY A 88 -10.38 -0.57 11.80
C GLY A 88 -11.12 -1.87 12.12
N LEU A 89 -11.65 -2.57 11.11
CA LEU A 89 -12.26 -3.90 11.30
C LEU A 89 -11.23 -4.97 11.71
N LEU A 90 -9.97 -4.86 11.25
CA LEU A 90 -8.91 -5.76 11.70
C LEU A 90 -8.59 -5.56 13.20
N ASN A 91 -8.43 -4.32 13.64
CA ASN A 91 -8.22 -3.98 15.06
C ASN A 91 -9.41 -4.39 15.95
N THR A 92 -10.63 -4.41 15.39
CA THR A 92 -11.84 -4.88 16.08
C THR A 92 -11.79 -6.37 16.43
N PHE A 93 -10.92 -7.15 15.78
CA PHE A 93 -10.80 -8.59 16.04
C PHE A 93 -10.56 -8.91 17.53
N GLY A 94 -9.87 -8.05 18.30
CA GLY A 94 -9.67 -8.27 19.74
C GLY A 94 -10.98 -8.44 20.53
N VAL A 95 -12.01 -7.64 20.23
CA VAL A 95 -13.33 -7.75 20.88
C VAL A 95 -14.08 -8.99 20.38
N PHE A 96 -13.95 -9.33 19.09
CA PHE A 96 -14.47 -10.59 18.55
C PHE A 96 -13.83 -11.81 19.24
N GLN A 97 -12.51 -11.82 19.43
CA GLN A 97 -11.79 -12.89 20.12
C GLN A 97 -12.30 -13.07 21.56
N THR A 98 -12.35 -12.00 22.37
CA THR A 98 -12.87 -12.08 23.75
C THR A 98 -14.32 -12.62 23.78
N TYR A 99 -15.16 -12.23 22.83
CA TYR A 99 -16.52 -12.75 22.73
C TYR A 99 -16.57 -14.22 22.30
N TYR A 100 -15.76 -14.66 21.34
CA TYR A 100 -15.70 -16.07 20.93
C TYR A 100 -15.12 -16.96 22.05
N GLU A 101 -14.11 -16.49 22.78
CA GLU A 101 -13.53 -17.17 23.93
C GLU A 101 -14.49 -17.29 25.13
N SER A 102 -15.51 -16.41 25.23
CA SER A 102 -16.58 -16.53 26.23
C SER A 102 -17.44 -17.80 26.08
N GLY A 103 -17.39 -18.47 24.92
CA GLY A 103 -18.18 -19.66 24.62
C GLY A 103 -19.64 -19.39 24.23
N GLN A 104 -20.11 -18.13 24.23
CA GLN A 104 -21.53 -17.81 23.95
C GLN A 104 -21.99 -18.09 22.51
N LEU A 105 -21.08 -18.14 21.54
CA LEU A 105 -21.42 -18.43 20.13
C LEU A 105 -21.07 -19.87 19.72
N PHE A 106 -19.87 -20.31 20.09
CA PHE A 106 -19.36 -21.67 19.92
C PHE A 106 -18.27 -21.91 20.98
N ARG A 107 -17.99 -23.16 21.34
CA ARG A 107 -16.99 -23.51 22.36
C ARG A 107 -15.75 -24.10 21.70
N GLU A 108 -14.72 -23.28 21.55
CA GLU A 108 -13.44 -23.61 20.93
C GLU A 108 -12.26 -23.21 21.84
N SER A 109 -11.04 -23.61 21.49
CA SER A 109 -9.83 -23.12 22.17
C SER A 109 -9.46 -21.71 21.70
N SER A 110 -8.84 -20.90 22.57
CA SER A 110 -8.26 -19.59 22.21
C SER A 110 -7.34 -19.63 20.99
N SER A 111 -6.58 -20.73 20.83
CA SER A 111 -5.73 -20.94 19.66
C SER A 111 -6.55 -21.05 18.37
N ASN A 112 -7.63 -21.84 18.39
CA ASN A 112 -8.56 -21.94 17.26
C ASN A 112 -9.23 -20.59 16.97
N VAL A 113 -9.71 -19.88 18.01
CA VAL A 113 -10.29 -18.55 17.86
C VAL A 113 -9.31 -17.58 17.18
N ALA A 114 -8.06 -17.53 17.62
CA ALA A 114 -7.03 -16.62 17.08
C ALA A 114 -6.74 -16.85 15.59
N TRP A 115 -6.92 -18.06 15.06
CA TRP A 115 -6.77 -18.32 13.61
C TRP A 115 -7.74 -17.51 12.76
N ILE A 116 -8.93 -17.13 13.26
CA ILE A 116 -9.88 -16.30 12.50
C ILE A 116 -9.25 -14.95 12.16
N GLY A 117 -8.69 -14.25 13.17
CA GLY A 117 -8.02 -12.97 12.99
C GLY A 117 -6.68 -13.07 12.28
N GLY A 118 -5.92 -14.15 12.53
CA GLY A 118 -4.68 -14.45 11.80
C GLY A 118 -4.91 -14.63 10.30
N ILE A 119 -5.95 -15.37 9.92
CA ILE A 119 -6.36 -15.54 8.52
C ILE A 119 -6.92 -14.22 7.95
N GLN A 120 -7.69 -13.45 8.71
CA GLN A 120 -8.18 -12.13 8.28
C GLN A 120 -7.01 -11.17 7.94
N ALA A 121 -5.98 -11.12 8.78
CA ALA A 121 -4.77 -10.32 8.56
C ALA A 121 -3.95 -10.83 7.35
N TYR A 122 -3.76 -12.15 7.25
CA TYR A 122 -3.05 -12.80 6.15
C TYR A 122 -3.74 -12.53 4.80
N MET A 123 -5.05 -12.73 4.72
CA MET A 123 -5.84 -12.50 3.51
C MET A 123 -5.83 -11.03 3.08
N LEU A 124 -5.90 -10.09 4.02
CA LEU A 124 -5.78 -8.65 3.72
C LEU A 124 -4.45 -8.35 3.00
N LEU A 125 -3.33 -8.86 3.50
CA LEU A 125 -2.01 -8.61 2.92
C LEU A 125 -1.77 -9.38 1.61
N THR A 126 -2.13 -10.67 1.56
CA THR A 126 -1.93 -11.53 0.37
C THR A 126 -2.84 -11.14 -0.79
N VAL A 127 -4.12 -10.84 -0.53
CA VAL A 127 -5.03 -10.32 -1.57
C VAL A 127 -4.67 -8.89 -1.93
N GLY A 128 -4.17 -8.09 -0.98
CA GLY A 128 -3.55 -6.79 -1.26
C GLY A 128 -2.47 -6.90 -2.33
N PHE A 129 -1.48 -7.77 -2.14
CA PHE A 129 -0.42 -8.03 -3.12
C PHE A 129 -0.97 -8.44 -4.51
N ILE A 130 -1.94 -9.36 -4.55
CA ILE A 130 -2.58 -9.81 -5.81
C ILE A 130 -3.37 -8.67 -6.48
N SER A 131 -3.94 -7.75 -5.71
CA SER A 131 -4.73 -6.63 -6.24
C SER A 131 -3.89 -5.51 -6.87
N GLY A 132 -2.58 -5.47 -6.61
CA GLY A 132 -1.62 -4.51 -7.19
C GLY A 132 -1.70 -4.44 -8.73
N PRO A 133 -1.32 -5.51 -9.46
CA PRO A 133 -1.39 -5.53 -10.92
C PRO A 133 -2.78 -5.23 -11.49
N ILE A 134 -3.86 -5.57 -10.76
CA ILE A 134 -5.24 -5.32 -11.21
C ILE A 134 -5.59 -3.82 -11.10
N TYR A 135 -5.08 -3.14 -10.06
CA TYR A 135 -5.12 -1.68 -9.93
C TYR A 135 -4.27 -1.00 -11.02
N ASP A 136 -3.07 -1.50 -11.29
CA ASP A 136 -2.15 -0.94 -12.29
C ASP A 136 -2.72 -1.03 -13.71
N HIS A 137 -3.50 -2.09 -14.00
CA HIS A 137 -4.31 -2.22 -15.22
C HIS A 137 -5.53 -1.26 -15.28
N GLY A 138 -5.67 -0.31 -14.33
CA GLY A 138 -6.70 0.73 -14.31
C GLY A 138 -8.01 0.37 -13.60
N HIS A 139 -8.17 -0.85 -13.09
CA HIS A 139 -9.47 -1.36 -12.57
C HIS A 139 -9.82 -0.91 -11.15
N LEU A 140 -9.28 0.24 -10.69
CA LEU A 140 -9.50 0.85 -9.37
C LEU A 140 -10.95 0.74 -8.89
N ARG A 141 -11.89 1.20 -9.71
CA ARG A 141 -13.32 1.26 -9.35
C ARG A 141 -13.93 -0.15 -9.14
N ILE A 142 -13.46 -1.15 -9.87
CA ILE A 142 -13.89 -2.55 -9.72
C ILE A 142 -13.35 -3.12 -8.41
N LEU A 143 -12.08 -2.86 -8.07
CA LEU A 143 -11.50 -3.25 -6.78
C LEU A 143 -12.26 -2.64 -5.60
N VAL A 144 -12.57 -1.33 -5.67
CA VAL A 144 -13.31 -0.63 -4.60
C VAL A 144 -14.73 -1.17 -4.46
N ILE A 145 -15.44 -1.46 -5.56
CA ILE A 145 -16.80 -2.04 -5.51
C ILE A 145 -16.78 -3.48 -4.98
N ILE A 146 -15.93 -4.36 -5.52
CA ILE A 146 -15.86 -5.77 -5.11
C ILE A 146 -15.37 -5.90 -3.66
N GLY A 147 -14.35 -5.12 -3.28
CA GLY A 147 -13.84 -5.11 -1.90
C GLY A 147 -14.88 -4.61 -0.91
N SER A 148 -15.60 -3.52 -1.24
CA SER A 148 -16.67 -2.98 -0.39
C SER A 148 -17.82 -3.97 -0.22
N PHE A 149 -18.24 -4.61 -1.32
CA PHE A 149 -19.25 -5.66 -1.28
C PHE A 149 -18.77 -6.85 -0.42
N GLY A 150 -17.52 -7.30 -0.59
CA GLY A 150 -16.93 -8.40 0.17
C GLY A 150 -16.90 -8.14 1.67
N VAL A 151 -16.49 -6.94 2.11
CA VAL A 151 -16.48 -6.54 3.53
C VAL A 151 -17.91 -6.53 4.10
N VAL A 152 -18.86 -5.86 3.44
CA VAL A 152 -20.24 -5.76 3.95
C VAL A 152 -20.95 -7.12 3.93
N PHE A 153 -20.81 -7.88 2.85
CA PHE A 153 -21.37 -9.23 2.73
C PHE A 153 -20.78 -10.19 3.76
N GLY A 154 -19.46 -10.16 3.98
CA GLY A 154 -18.78 -10.95 4.98
C GLY A 154 -19.29 -10.67 6.41
N LEU A 155 -19.46 -9.39 6.78
CA LEU A 155 -20.07 -9.01 8.07
C LEU A 155 -21.56 -9.42 8.15
N MET A 156 -22.34 -9.23 7.09
CA MET A 156 -23.75 -9.65 7.08
C MET A 156 -23.91 -11.16 7.24
N MET A 157 -23.04 -11.97 6.61
CA MET A 157 -23.00 -13.42 6.80
C MET A 157 -22.48 -13.81 8.19
N LEU A 158 -21.48 -13.09 8.72
CA LEU A 158 -20.99 -13.30 10.10
C LEU A 158 -22.13 -13.12 11.13
N SER A 159 -23.07 -12.20 10.89
CA SER A 159 -24.22 -11.96 11.78
C SER A 159 -25.16 -13.16 12.01
N ILE A 160 -25.16 -14.13 11.09
CA ILE A 160 -25.99 -15.33 11.17
C ILE A 160 -25.20 -16.61 11.50
N CYS A 161 -23.86 -16.52 11.59
CA CYS A 161 -23.01 -17.65 11.94
C CYS A 161 -23.33 -18.22 13.34
N LYS A 162 -23.21 -19.54 13.47
CA LYS A 162 -23.39 -20.30 14.72
C LYS A 162 -22.27 -21.30 15.01
N THR A 163 -21.34 -21.52 14.06
CA THR A 163 -20.20 -22.42 14.25
C THR A 163 -18.89 -21.74 13.90
N TYR A 164 -17.81 -22.22 14.51
CA TYR A 164 -16.44 -21.76 14.28
C TYR A 164 -16.07 -21.68 12.79
N TRP A 165 -16.35 -22.74 12.03
CA TRP A 165 -16.06 -22.79 10.59
C TRP A 165 -16.81 -21.72 9.77
N GLN A 166 -18.04 -21.39 10.14
CA GLN A 166 -18.79 -20.31 9.48
C GLN A 166 -18.18 -18.94 9.79
N ALA A 167 -17.78 -18.70 11.04
CA ALA A 167 -17.09 -17.46 11.43
C ALA A 167 -15.71 -17.34 10.75
N LEU A 168 -14.93 -18.42 10.71
CA LEU A 168 -13.63 -18.47 10.03
C LEU A 168 -13.72 -18.20 8.53
N LEU A 169 -14.73 -18.76 7.84
CA LEU A 169 -14.95 -18.49 6.41
C LEU A 169 -15.44 -17.05 6.16
N THR A 170 -16.38 -16.55 6.96
CA THR A 170 -16.96 -15.21 6.74
C THR A 170 -16.03 -14.08 7.17
N GLN A 171 -15.46 -14.15 8.37
CA GLN A 171 -14.56 -13.13 8.92
C GLN A 171 -13.12 -13.28 8.45
N GLY A 172 -12.57 -14.50 8.43
CA GLY A 172 -11.20 -14.76 7.99
C GLY A 172 -11.03 -14.61 6.48
N PHE A 173 -11.79 -15.38 5.70
CA PHE A 173 -11.66 -15.36 4.24
C PHE A 173 -12.45 -14.20 3.60
N VAL A 174 -13.78 -14.12 3.76
CA VAL A 174 -14.59 -13.16 2.98
C VAL A 174 -14.31 -11.70 3.34
N VAL A 175 -14.32 -11.33 4.63
CA VAL A 175 -13.94 -9.96 5.06
C VAL A 175 -12.45 -9.69 4.80
N GLY A 176 -11.55 -10.66 5.03
CA GLY A 176 -10.12 -10.52 4.76
C GLY A 176 -9.80 -10.25 3.28
N THR A 177 -10.37 -11.04 2.37
CA THR A 177 -10.27 -10.83 0.91
C THR A 177 -10.88 -9.50 0.49
N GLY A 178 -12.06 -9.16 0.99
CA GLY A 178 -12.71 -7.87 0.72
C GLY A 178 -11.81 -6.70 1.14
N ALA A 179 -11.24 -6.75 2.35
CA ALA A 179 -10.33 -5.74 2.86
C ALA A 179 -9.01 -5.66 2.07
N GLY A 180 -8.48 -6.79 1.60
CA GLY A 180 -7.29 -6.82 0.74
C GLY A 180 -7.51 -6.10 -0.59
N CYS A 181 -8.64 -6.34 -1.27
CA CYS A 181 -9.02 -5.62 -2.49
C CYS A 181 -9.18 -4.10 -2.29
N LEU A 182 -9.51 -3.65 -1.08
CA LEU A 182 -9.59 -2.23 -0.73
C LEU A 182 -8.24 -1.60 -0.37
N PHE A 183 -7.27 -2.40 0.08
CA PHE A 183 -6.01 -1.88 0.63
C PHE A 183 -5.10 -1.22 -0.42
N VAL A 184 -5.00 -1.77 -1.64
CA VAL A 184 -4.20 -1.15 -2.72
C VAL A 184 -4.80 0.18 -3.19
N PRO A 185 -6.08 0.29 -3.59
CA PRO A 185 -6.67 1.57 -3.97
C PRO A 185 -6.56 2.64 -2.88
N CYS A 186 -6.62 2.24 -1.61
CA CYS A 186 -6.46 3.14 -0.47
C CYS A 186 -5.09 3.85 -0.45
N VAL A 187 -4.01 3.13 -0.75
CA VAL A 187 -2.64 3.67 -0.68
C VAL A 187 -2.19 4.25 -2.03
N ALA A 188 -2.47 3.55 -3.13
CA ALA A 188 -1.93 3.86 -4.45
C ALA A 188 -2.55 5.10 -5.13
N VAL A 189 -3.72 5.57 -4.67
CA VAL A 189 -4.35 6.80 -5.18
C VAL A 189 -3.67 8.07 -4.64
N LEU A 190 -3.13 8.05 -3.43
CA LEU A 190 -2.58 9.26 -2.80
C LEU A 190 -1.38 9.88 -3.57
N PRO A 191 -0.39 9.13 -4.07
CA PRO A 191 0.73 9.70 -4.83
C PRO A 191 0.35 10.24 -6.22
N THR A 192 -0.77 9.86 -6.83
CA THR A 192 -1.17 10.40 -8.15
C THR A 192 -1.78 11.81 -8.06
N TYR A 193 -2.27 12.21 -6.88
CA TYR A 193 -2.83 13.55 -6.63
C TYR A 193 -1.89 14.46 -5.80
N PHE A 194 -0.98 13.90 -4.99
CA PHE A 194 -0.12 14.68 -4.10
C PHE A 194 1.36 14.34 -4.26
N ASN A 195 2.19 15.38 -4.37
CA ASN A 195 3.65 15.29 -4.35
C ASN A 195 4.18 16.01 -3.10
N THR A 196 4.28 17.34 -3.13
CA THR A 196 4.81 18.18 -2.03
C THR A 196 4.04 18.02 -0.71
N LYS A 197 2.77 17.63 -0.76
CA LYS A 197 1.91 17.41 0.43
C LYS A 197 1.61 15.93 0.71
N LEU A 198 2.26 14.99 0.02
CA LEU A 198 1.94 13.56 0.11
C LEU A 198 1.97 13.01 1.54
N GLY A 199 2.97 13.38 2.34
CA GLY A 199 3.05 12.96 3.75
C GLY A 199 1.86 13.38 4.60
N LEU A 200 1.25 14.54 4.33
CA LEU A 200 0.04 15.00 5.02
C LEU A 200 -1.19 14.23 4.52
N ALA A 201 -1.30 14.00 3.21
CA ALA A 201 -2.40 13.21 2.63
C ALA A 201 -2.39 11.75 3.14
N VAL A 202 -1.22 11.11 3.16
CA VAL A 202 -1.02 9.76 3.71
C VAL A 202 -1.28 9.73 5.21
N GLY A 203 -0.75 10.70 5.97
CA GLY A 203 -1.00 10.79 7.42
C GLY A 203 -2.49 10.96 7.76
N LEU A 204 -3.21 11.81 7.02
CA LEU A 204 -4.64 12.00 7.19
C LEU A 204 -5.42 10.73 6.82
N ALA A 205 -5.14 10.10 5.69
CA ALA A 205 -5.79 8.85 5.29
C ALA A 205 -5.54 7.73 6.33
N ALA A 206 -4.30 7.56 6.79
CA ALA A 206 -3.93 6.57 7.79
C ALA A 206 -4.65 6.77 9.14
N ALA A 207 -4.94 8.01 9.54
CA ALA A 207 -5.69 8.31 10.77
C ALA A 207 -7.12 7.70 10.76
N GLY A 208 -7.68 7.39 9.58
CA GLY A 208 -8.93 6.64 9.45
C GLY A 208 -8.87 5.26 10.12
N SER A 209 -7.71 4.59 10.07
CA SER A 209 -7.51 3.28 10.72
C SER A 209 -7.64 3.35 12.24
N SER A 210 -7.12 4.41 12.86
CA SER A 210 -7.22 4.67 14.30
C SER A 210 -8.65 5.00 14.70
N MET A 211 -9.36 5.83 13.92
CA MET A 211 -10.76 6.15 14.18
C MET A 211 -11.66 4.92 14.07
N GLY A 212 -11.47 4.09 13.04
CA GLY A 212 -12.18 2.81 12.89
C GLY A 212 -11.86 1.84 14.02
N GLY A 213 -10.58 1.76 14.41
CA GLY A 213 -10.10 0.95 15.55
C GLY A 213 -10.57 1.41 16.93
N VAL A 214 -11.22 2.57 17.05
CA VAL A 214 -11.93 3.01 18.27
C VAL A 214 -13.43 2.80 18.12
N ILE A 215 -14.03 3.23 17.00
CA ILE A 215 -15.49 3.21 16.81
C ILE A 215 -16.02 1.77 16.72
N TYR A 216 -15.47 0.93 15.85
CA TYR A 216 -15.97 -0.44 15.65
C TYR A 216 -15.95 -1.31 16.93
N PRO A 217 -14.85 -1.43 17.70
CA PRO A 217 -14.86 -2.22 18.93
C PRO A 217 -15.73 -1.60 20.02
N THR A 218 -15.81 -0.27 20.12
CA THR A 218 -16.70 0.41 21.08
C THR A 218 -18.18 0.12 20.80
N VAL A 219 -18.59 0.21 19.52
CA VAL A 219 -19.96 -0.11 19.11
C VAL A 219 -20.25 -1.59 19.32
N LEU A 220 -19.34 -2.49 18.93
CA LEU A 220 -19.52 -3.92 19.11
C LEU A 220 -19.73 -4.27 20.59
N TYR A 221 -18.84 -3.81 21.46
CA TYR A 221 -18.87 -4.06 22.90
C TYR A 221 -20.15 -3.50 23.56
N GLN A 222 -20.56 -2.26 23.23
CA GLN A 222 -21.76 -1.67 23.84
C GLN A 222 -23.09 -2.27 23.35
N LEU A 223 -23.12 -2.90 22.18
CA LEU A 223 -24.33 -3.49 21.61
C LEU A 223 -24.48 -5.00 21.92
N ILE A 224 -23.37 -5.73 22.12
CA ILE A 224 -23.39 -7.20 22.28
C ILE A 224 -24.26 -7.65 23.46
N ASP A 225 -24.17 -6.95 24.60
CA ASP A 225 -24.98 -7.23 25.80
C ASP A 225 -26.44 -6.77 25.67
N LYS A 226 -26.76 -5.88 24.72
CA LYS A 226 -28.08 -5.22 24.58
C LYS A 226 -28.94 -5.81 23.48
N LEU A 227 -28.32 -6.21 22.36
CA LEU A 227 -28.99 -6.67 21.13
C LEU A 227 -28.57 -8.09 20.73
N GLY A 228 -27.53 -8.64 21.37
CA GLY A 228 -26.91 -9.90 20.98
C GLY A 228 -26.03 -9.78 19.73
N PHE A 229 -25.03 -10.66 19.64
CA PHE A 229 -24.01 -10.70 18.59
C PHE A 229 -24.51 -10.42 17.17
N GLY A 230 -25.58 -11.09 16.73
CA GLY A 230 -26.10 -10.97 15.36
C GLY A 230 -26.56 -9.55 15.00
N TRP A 231 -27.26 -8.85 15.90
CA TRP A 231 -27.66 -7.47 15.64
C TRP A 231 -26.49 -6.49 15.78
N SER A 232 -25.57 -6.71 16.72
CA SER A 232 -24.35 -5.90 16.83
C SER A 232 -23.51 -5.94 15.56
N VAL A 233 -23.27 -7.13 15.01
CA VAL A 233 -22.50 -7.30 13.76
C VAL A 233 -23.24 -6.70 12.55
N ARG A 234 -24.57 -6.74 12.50
CA ARG A 234 -25.36 -6.02 11.48
C ARG A 234 -25.19 -4.51 11.58
N VAL A 235 -25.17 -3.94 12.79
CA VAL A 235 -24.89 -2.51 12.98
C VAL A 235 -23.49 -2.17 12.48
N LEU A 236 -22.46 -3.00 12.74
CA LEU A 236 -21.14 -2.79 12.14
C LEU A 236 -21.19 -2.85 10.61
N ALA A 237 -21.94 -3.80 10.03
CA ALA A 237 -22.11 -3.94 8.59
C ALA A 237 -22.82 -2.73 7.95
N PHE A 238 -23.78 -2.10 8.64
CA PHE A 238 -24.42 -0.87 8.19
C PHE A 238 -23.50 0.36 8.32
N ILE A 239 -22.67 0.44 9.36
CA ILE A 239 -21.62 1.47 9.48
C ILE A 239 -20.58 1.31 8.35
N ALA A 240 -20.18 0.08 8.06
CA ALA A 240 -19.29 -0.25 6.94
C ALA A 240 -19.93 0.15 5.60
N LEU A 241 -21.18 -0.24 5.35
CA LEU A 241 -21.92 0.16 4.14
C LEU A 241 -21.96 1.69 3.96
N GLY A 242 -22.37 2.43 5.00
CA GLY A 242 -22.48 3.89 4.94
C GLY A 242 -21.15 4.60 4.71
N THR A 243 -20.07 4.10 5.32
CA THR A 243 -18.72 4.67 5.13
C THR A 243 -18.05 4.23 3.82
N LEU A 244 -18.36 3.04 3.28
CA LEU A 244 -17.83 2.53 2.00
C LEU A 244 -18.54 3.10 0.76
N VAL A 245 -19.77 3.62 0.89
CA VAL A 245 -20.42 4.40 -0.18
C VAL A 245 -19.61 5.67 -0.53
N ILE A 246 -18.87 6.23 0.44
CA ILE A 246 -18.03 7.43 0.23
C ILE A 246 -16.90 7.17 -0.78
N PRO A 247 -15.97 6.20 -0.61
CA PRO A 247 -14.95 5.91 -1.61
C PRO A 247 -15.54 5.42 -2.95
N VAL A 248 -16.63 4.63 -2.94
CA VAL A 248 -17.32 4.19 -4.17
C VAL A 248 -17.83 5.36 -5.03
N THR A 249 -18.16 6.50 -4.41
CA THR A 249 -18.65 7.70 -5.12
C THR A 249 -17.55 8.75 -5.35
N ALA A 250 -16.64 8.93 -4.40
CA ALA A 250 -15.56 9.93 -4.45
C ALA A 250 -14.38 9.52 -5.35
N MET A 251 -14.07 8.23 -5.47
CA MET A 251 -12.92 7.72 -6.23
C MET A 251 -13.27 7.45 -7.71
N SER A 252 -13.97 8.40 -8.34
CA SER A 252 -14.56 8.26 -9.68
C SER A 252 -13.66 8.79 -10.81
N GLU A 253 -12.95 7.87 -11.48
CA GLU A 253 -12.47 7.87 -12.89
C GLU A 253 -11.71 9.07 -13.52
N LEU A 254 -11.66 10.25 -12.89
CA LEU A 254 -11.00 11.45 -13.42
C LEU A 254 -9.48 11.28 -13.64
N SER A 255 -8.82 10.35 -12.93
CA SER A 255 -7.42 10.01 -13.17
C SER A 255 -7.24 9.30 -14.52
N PHE A 256 -7.93 8.18 -14.71
CA PHE A 256 -7.67 7.29 -15.84
C PHE A 256 -8.19 7.84 -17.16
N ARG A 257 -9.25 8.66 -17.14
CA ARG A 257 -9.77 9.31 -18.35
C ARG A 257 -8.78 10.33 -18.94
N ASN A 258 -8.01 11.01 -18.09
CA ASN A 258 -6.97 11.94 -18.54
C ASN A 258 -5.72 11.19 -19.04
N GLN A 259 -5.24 10.19 -18.30
CA GLN A 259 -4.07 9.39 -18.70
C GLN A 259 -4.34 8.57 -19.98
N CYS A 260 -5.51 7.95 -20.11
CA CYS A 260 -5.89 7.25 -21.33
C CYS A 260 -6.15 8.21 -22.51
N SER A 261 -6.67 9.42 -22.27
CA SER A 261 -6.78 10.44 -23.33
C SER A 261 -5.42 10.97 -23.81
N LEU A 262 -4.36 10.86 -23.01
CA LEU A 262 -2.98 11.16 -23.42
C LEU A 262 -2.38 9.99 -24.20
N SER A 263 -2.43 8.77 -23.67
CA SER A 263 -1.85 7.61 -24.37
C SER A 263 -2.52 7.30 -25.72
N HIS A 264 -3.83 7.58 -25.87
CA HIS A 264 -4.52 7.44 -27.16
C HIS A 264 -4.12 8.49 -28.22
N GLN A 265 -3.44 9.58 -27.84
CA GLN A 265 -2.83 10.52 -28.79
C GLN A 265 -1.41 10.11 -29.20
N VAL A 266 -0.74 9.23 -28.44
CA VAL A 266 0.61 8.73 -28.74
C VAL A 266 0.59 7.48 -29.65
N PHE A 267 -0.50 6.71 -29.62
CA PHE A 267 -0.64 5.45 -30.38
C PHE A 267 -1.33 5.57 -31.75
N CYS A 268 -1.49 6.78 -32.30
CA CYS A 268 -2.02 7.00 -33.65
C CYS A 268 -0.88 7.52 -34.57
N PRO A 269 -0.48 6.77 -35.62
CA PRO A 269 0.61 7.15 -36.53
C PRO A 269 0.20 8.15 -37.61
#